data_AF-A0A8T0YCQ7-F1
#
_entry.id   AF-A0A8T0YCQ7-F1
#
_cell.length_a   1.000
_cell.length_b   1.000
_cell.length_c   1.000
_cell.angle_alpha   90.00
_cell.angle_beta   90.00
_cell.angle_gamma   90.00
#
_symmetry.space_group_name_H-M   'P 1'
#
loop_
_entity.id
_entity.type
_entity.pdbx_description
1 polymer ?
#
loop_
_entity_poly.entity_id
_entity_poly.type
_entity_poly.pdbx_seq_one_letter_code
_entity_poly.pdbx_strand_id
1 'polypeptide(L)' 'MEYEQGAENQPMDGNPSMRGPSESATHIARADCPHLLDPEWEALRRLATVIGEAAVATMLRTLPPTE' A
#
# COMPACT_ATOMS: atom_id res chain seq x y z
N MET A 1 -13.80 -44.58 -18.71
CA MET A 1 -14.13 -43.21 -19.15
C MET A 1 -12.96 -42.36 -18.73
N GLU A 2 -12.07 -42.07 -19.68
CA GLU A 2 -10.99 -41.11 -19.50
C GLU A 2 -11.60 -39.71 -19.54
N TYR A 3 -11.38 -38.93 -18.49
CA TYR A 3 -11.71 -37.50 -18.47
C TYR A 3 -10.41 -36.72 -18.43
N GLU A 4 -9.89 -36.41 -19.62
CA GLU A 4 -8.96 -35.29 -19.80
C GLU A 4 -9.78 -34.01 -19.65
N GLN A 5 -9.78 -33.41 -18.45
CA GLN A 5 -10.35 -32.08 -18.25
C GLN A 5 -9.20 -31.08 -18.12
N GLY A 6 -9.14 -30.22 -19.13
CA GLY A 6 -8.05 -29.30 -19.40
C GLY A 6 -7.81 -28.24 -18.34
N ALA A 7 -6.64 -27.63 -18.48
CA ALA A 7 -6.17 -26.49 -17.71
C ALA A 7 -7.22 -25.38 -17.58
N GLU A 8 -7.77 -25.24 -16.39
CA GLU A 8 -8.27 -23.97 -15.91
C GLU A 8 -7.28 -23.42 -14.88
N ASN A 9 -6.49 -22.47 -15.35
CA ASN A 9 -5.62 -21.62 -14.55
C ASN A 9 -6.48 -20.87 -13.53
N GLN A 10 -6.74 -21.50 -12.38
CA GLN A 10 -7.24 -20.79 -11.22
C GLN A 10 -6.11 -19.82 -10.82
N PRO A 11 -6.33 -18.49 -10.81
CA PRO A 11 -5.45 -17.63 -10.07
C PRO A 11 -5.54 -18.12 -8.63
N MET A 12 -4.44 -18.70 -8.15
CA MET A 12 -4.23 -18.92 -6.72
C MET A 12 -4.40 -17.54 -6.10
N ASP A 13 -5.58 -17.28 -5.55
CA ASP A 13 -5.91 -16.02 -4.89
C ASP A 13 -4.83 -15.86 -3.82
N GLY A 14 -3.90 -14.95 -4.13
CA GLY A 14 -2.62 -14.86 -3.47
C GLY A 14 -2.86 -14.65 -2.00
N ASN A 15 -2.49 -15.64 -1.21
CA ASN A 15 -2.56 -15.66 0.23
C ASN A 15 -2.32 -14.24 0.82
N PRO A 16 -3.30 -13.61 1.49
CA PRO A 16 -3.07 -12.30 2.14
C PRO A 16 -2.09 -12.39 3.32
N SER A 17 -1.58 -13.58 3.65
CA SER A 17 -0.62 -13.84 4.73
C SER A 17 0.86 -13.54 4.39
N MET A 18 1.14 -12.70 3.39
CA MET A 18 2.45 -12.06 3.24
C MET A 18 2.32 -10.54 3.04
N ARG A 19 1.39 -9.87 3.72
CA ARG A 19 1.59 -8.44 3.98
C ARG A 19 2.61 -8.33 5.11
N GLY A 20 3.89 -8.31 4.75
CA GLY A 20 4.97 -8.09 5.71
C GLY A 20 4.74 -6.78 6.49
N PRO A 21 5.18 -6.69 7.76
CA PRO A 21 4.95 -5.51 8.60
C PRO A 21 5.60 -4.22 8.05
N SER A 22 6.39 -4.28 6.97
CA SER A 22 7.02 -3.12 6.34
C SER A 22 6.34 -2.58 5.08
N GLU A 23 5.43 -3.31 4.41
CA GLU A 23 4.78 -2.83 3.17
C GLU A 23 3.46 -2.08 3.44
N SER A 24 3.08 -1.98 4.72
CA SER A 24 1.75 -1.51 5.13
C SER A 24 1.69 -0.04 5.53
N ALA A 25 2.83 0.64 5.64
CA ALA A 25 2.92 1.86 6.45
C ALA A 25 2.62 3.18 5.70
N THR A 26 2.35 3.18 4.39
CA THR A 26 2.24 4.46 3.64
C THR A 26 1.10 4.51 2.64
N HIS A 27 0.42 3.40 2.35
CA HIS A 27 -0.67 3.40 1.37
C HIS A 27 -2.03 3.21 2.04
N ILE A 28 -2.74 4.31 2.23
CA ILE A 28 -4.15 4.31 2.65
C ILE A 28 -4.99 4.11 1.37
N ALA A 29 -5.76 3.02 1.26
CA ALA A 29 -6.67 2.80 0.16
C ALA A 29 -8.07 3.30 0.50
N ARG A 30 -8.85 3.71 -0.51
CA ARG A 30 -10.22 4.20 -0.26
C ARG A 30 -11.12 3.12 0.34
N ALA A 31 -10.82 1.85 0.08
CA ALA A 31 -11.49 0.71 0.69
C ALA A 31 -11.28 0.63 2.21
N ASP A 32 -10.18 1.19 2.74
CA ASP A 32 -9.90 1.22 4.18
C ASP A 32 -10.73 2.29 4.92
N CYS A 33 -11.28 3.28 4.19
CA CYS A 33 -12.04 4.39 4.75
C CYS A 33 -13.36 4.64 3.97
N PRO A 34 -14.30 3.67 3.98
CA PRO A 34 -15.51 3.74 3.15
C PRO A 34 -16.50 4.83 3.58
N HIS A 35 -16.33 5.40 4.77
CA HIS A 35 -17.19 6.44 5.34
C HIS A 35 -16.71 7.86 5.00
N LEU A 36 -15.49 8.01 4.50
CA LEU A 36 -14.96 9.33 4.13
C LEU A 36 -15.59 9.78 2.82
N LEU A 37 -16.16 10.97 2.82
CA LEU A 37 -16.60 11.63 1.60
C LEU A 37 -15.35 12.03 0.78
N ASP A 38 -15.53 12.24 -0.53
CA ASP A 38 -14.46 12.71 -1.42
C ASP A 38 -13.58 13.86 -0.87
N PRO A 39 -14.13 14.94 -0.30
CA PRO A 39 -13.30 16.01 0.26
C PRO A 39 -12.46 15.57 1.46
N GLU A 40 -12.99 14.71 2.32
CA GLU A 40 -12.27 14.20 3.50
C GLU A 40 -11.19 13.20 3.10
N TRP A 41 -11.50 12.34 2.13
CA TRP A 41 -10.55 11.41 1.54
C TRP A 41 -9.38 12.15 0.89
N GLU A 42 -9.65 13.23 0.15
CA GLU A 42 -8.60 14.04 -0.44
C GLU A 42 -7.74 14.74 0.61
N ALA A 43 -8.35 15.29 1.66
CA ALA A 43 -7.63 15.89 2.79
C ALA A 43 -6.73 14.87 3.48
N LEU A 44 -7.23 13.65 3.73
CA LEU A 44 -6.46 12.57 4.34
C LEU A 44 -5.27 12.15 3.47
N ARG A 45 -5.46 11.97 2.16
CA ARG A 45 -4.37 11.65 1.23
C ARG A 45 -3.30 12.73 1.21
N ARG A 46 -3.68 14.01 1.18
CA ARG A 46 -2.74 15.13 1.23
C ARG A 46 -1.94 15.14 2.53
N LEU A 47 -2.60 14.93 3.66
CA LEU A 47 -1.93 14.84 4.96
C LEU A 47 -0.94 13.67 5.01
N ALA A 48 -1.32 12.50 4.50
CA ALA A 48 -0.43 11.34 4.42
C ALA A 48 0.83 11.63 3.58
N THR A 49 0.68 12.32 2.44
CA THR A 49 1.81 12.77 1.62
C THR A 49 2.73 13.72 2.40
N VAL A 50 2.17 14.76 3.02
CA VAL A 50 2.95 15.75 3.78
C VAL A 50 3.73 15.10 4.92
N ILE A 51 3.14 14.13 5.62
CA ILE A 51 3.81 13.38 6.68
C ILE A 51 4.95 12.54 6.10
N GLY A 52 4.73 11.87 4.97
CA GLY A 52 5.76 11.13 4.25
C GLY A 52 6.93 12.02 3.83
N GLU A 53 6.65 13.19 3.27
CA GLU A 53 7.68 14.17 2.88
C GLU A 53 8.46 14.68 4.09
N ALA A 54 7.80 15.00 5.20
CA ALA A 54 8.46 15.42 6.44
C ALA A 54 9.36 14.31 7.02
N ALA A 55 8.90 13.06 6.96
CA ALA A 55 9.71 11.91 7.35
C ALA A 55 10.95 11.77 6.46
N VAL A 56 10.79 11.87 5.13
CA VAL A 56 11.92 11.83 4.17
C VAL A 56 12.88 12.99 4.42
N ALA A 57 12.40 14.22 4.61
CA ALA A 57 13.24 15.37 4.92
C ALA A 57 14.03 15.18 6.21
N THR A 58 13.41 14.56 7.22
CA THR A 58 14.08 14.21 8.48
C THR A 58 15.13 13.14 8.25
N MET A 59 14.84 12.10 7.47
CA MET A 59 15.82 11.06 7.11
C MET A 59 17.01 11.68 6.37
N LEU A 60 16.77 12.52 5.36
CA LEU A 60 17.81 13.24 4.63
C LEU A 60 18.67 14.11 5.55
N ARG A 61 18.05 14.78 6.53
CA ARG A 61 18.77 15.57 7.54
C ARG A 61 19.70 14.70 8.40
N THR A 62 19.33 13.45 8.67
CA THR A 62 20.14 12.52 9.47
C THR A 62 21.24 11.83 8.67
N LEU A 63 21.18 11.89 7.34
CA LEU A 63 22.24 11.35 6.50
C LEU A 63 23.48 12.26 6.59
N PRO A 64 24.68 11.67 6.66
CA PRO A 64 25.90 12.43 6.53
C PRO A 64 25.98 13.06 5.13
N PRO A 65 26.66 14.20 4.96
CA PRO A 65 26.90 14.77 3.65
C PRO A 65 27.65 13.74 2.79
N THR A 66 27.02 13.30 1.70
CA THR A 66 27.72 12.61 0.62
C THR A 66 28.47 13.67 -0.18
N GLU A 67 29.81 13.58 -0.18
CA GLU A 67 30.70 14.40 -1.02
C GLU A 67 30.45 14.22 -2.52
#